data_AF-A0A957W835-F1
#
_entry.id   AF-A0A957W835-F1
#
_cell.length_a   1.000
_cell.length_b   1.000
_cell.length_c   1.000
_cell.angle_alpha   90.00
_cell.angle_beta   90.00
_cell.angle_gamma   90.00
#
_symmetry.space_group_name_H-M   'P 1'
#
loop_
_entity.id
_entity.type
_entity.pdbx_description
1 polymer ?
#
loop_
_entity_poly.entity_id
_entity_poly.type
_entity_poly.pdbx_seq_one_letter_code
_entity_poly.pdbx_strand_id
1 'polypeptide(L)'
;MQPNRKVMITRRRRRRTIEQKPKIHLYLINFVLVVVGLLVAVVFGIIMSGFISAYTVYESFAQQLPDPTAIETEQEDFETTKIYDRTGQVLLYELFDPFRGDRSYVPLEDIPEFCREATIILEDKSFYQNPGFDPEGIGRAFYQNLRGGQIQGGSSITQQLIK
;
A
#
# COMPACT_ATOMS: atom_id res chain seq x y z
N MET A 1 -47.54 51.40 -61.40
CA MET A 1 -48.33 50.80 -60.30
C MET A 1 -47.36 50.26 -59.25
N GLN A 2 -47.42 50.78 -58.02
CA GLN A 2 -46.49 50.42 -56.94
C GLN A 2 -46.81 49.01 -56.39
N PRO A 3 -45.80 48.15 -56.16
CA PRO A 3 -46.04 46.84 -55.58
C PRO A 3 -46.52 46.97 -54.12
N ASN A 4 -47.55 46.21 -53.80
CA ASN A 4 -48.30 46.26 -52.55
C ASN A 4 -47.39 45.97 -51.33
N ARG A 5 -47.01 47.03 -50.60
CA ARG A 5 -46.07 47.02 -49.46
C ARG A 5 -46.49 46.04 -48.35
N LYS A 6 -47.78 45.70 -48.24
CA LYS A 6 -48.33 44.75 -47.25
C LYS A 6 -47.92 43.29 -47.51
N VAL A 7 -47.69 42.90 -48.77
CA VAL A 7 -47.31 41.52 -49.14
C VAL A 7 -45.82 41.23 -48.85
N MET A 8 -44.98 42.27 -48.90
CA MET A 8 -43.55 42.14 -48.62
C MET A 8 -43.25 42.03 -47.11
N ILE A 9 -44.05 42.70 -46.26
CA ILE A 9 -43.90 42.67 -44.79
C ILE A 9 -44.38 41.33 -44.20
N THR A 10 -45.42 40.73 -44.78
CA THR A 10 -45.93 39.42 -44.36
C THR A 10 -44.99 38.27 -44.69
N ARG A 11 -44.25 38.34 -45.82
CA ARG A 11 -43.20 37.37 -46.15
C ARG A 11 -41.97 37.46 -45.24
N ARG A 12 -41.64 38.64 -44.69
CA ARG A 12 -40.55 38.81 -43.71
C ARG A 12 -40.90 38.29 -42.31
N ARG A 13 -42.16 38.37 -41.88
CA ARG A 13 -42.58 37.85 -40.56
C ARG A 13 -42.61 36.32 -40.49
N ARG A 14 -42.94 35.64 -41.59
CA ARG A 14 -43.02 34.16 -41.64
C ARG A 14 -41.65 33.46 -41.70
N ARG A 15 -40.58 34.14 -42.15
CA ARG A 15 -39.22 33.58 -42.18
C ARG A 15 -38.49 33.64 -40.83
N ARG A 16 -38.92 34.51 -39.89
CA ARG A 16 -38.30 34.57 -38.55
C ARG A 16 -38.75 33.45 -37.61
N THR A 17 -39.82 32.73 -37.95
CA THR A 17 -40.44 31.73 -37.07
C THR A 17 -39.94 30.30 -37.30
N ILE A 18 -39.01 30.07 -38.23
CA ILE A 18 -38.63 28.71 -38.67
C ILE A 18 -37.29 28.21 -38.05
N GLU A 19 -36.50 29.04 -37.36
CA GLU A 19 -35.12 28.65 -36.98
C GLU A 19 -34.77 28.75 -35.48
N GLN A 20 -35.74 28.63 -34.58
CA GLN A 20 -35.42 28.39 -33.17
C GLN A 20 -36.18 27.17 -32.66
N LYS A 21 -35.76 25.99 -33.13
CA LYS A 21 -36.15 24.73 -32.49
C LYS A 21 -35.60 24.74 -31.06
N PRO A 22 -36.41 24.48 -30.03
CA PRO A 22 -35.95 24.54 -28.66
C PRO A 22 -34.83 23.51 -28.47
N LYS A 23 -33.65 23.94 -27.99
CA LYS A 23 -32.47 23.09 -27.81
C LYS A 23 -32.62 22.17 -26.59
N ILE A 24 -33.78 21.52 -26.44
CA ILE A 24 -34.13 20.65 -25.29
C ILE A 24 -33.10 19.54 -25.12
N HIS A 25 -32.62 18.96 -26.23
CA HIS A 25 -31.57 17.95 -26.19
C HIS A 25 -30.27 18.47 -25.55
N LEU A 26 -29.95 19.77 -25.72
CA LEU A 26 -28.75 20.38 -25.17
C LEU A 26 -28.88 20.57 -23.66
N TYR A 27 -30.06 20.97 -23.18
CA TYR A 27 -30.36 21.03 -21.74
C TYR A 27 -30.35 19.63 -21.11
N LEU A 28 -30.85 18.61 -21.81
CA LEU A 28 -30.81 17.21 -21.36
C LEU A 28 -29.37 16.69 -21.26
N ILE A 29 -28.53 16.95 -22.27
CA ILE A 29 -27.10 16.60 -22.25
C ILE A 29 -26.40 17.30 -21.08
N ASN A 30 -26.62 18.60 -20.89
CA ASN A 30 -26.03 19.33 -19.77
C ASN A 30 -26.49 18.76 -18.42
N PHE A 31 -27.76 18.39 -18.30
CA PHE A 31 -28.30 17.76 -17.09
C PHE A 31 -27.63 16.42 -16.81
N VAL A 32 -27.48 15.55 -17.81
CA VAL A 32 -26.79 14.26 -17.65
C VAL A 32 -25.31 14.46 -17.27
N LEU A 33 -24.62 15.41 -17.91
CA LEU A 33 -23.22 15.71 -17.59
C LEU A 33 -23.03 16.19 -16.14
N VAL A 34 -23.95 17.03 -15.64
CA VAL A 34 -23.93 17.48 -14.24
C VAL A 34 -24.16 16.32 -13.27
N VAL A 35 -25.12 15.43 -13.57
CA VAL A 35 -25.40 14.25 -12.73
C VAL A 35 -24.20 13.31 -12.72
N VAL A 36 -23.59 13.02 -13.87
CA VAL A 36 -22.38 12.18 -13.96
C VAL A 36 -21.22 12.83 -13.22
N GLY A 37 -21.01 14.14 -13.38
CA GLY A 37 -19.97 14.89 -12.67
C GLY A 37 -20.13 14.81 -11.14
N LEU A 38 -21.37 14.93 -10.64
CA LEU A 38 -21.68 14.77 -9.22
C LEU A 38 -21.39 13.34 -8.73
N LEU A 39 -21.76 12.31 -9.49
CA LEU A 39 -21.46 10.93 -9.13
C LEU A 39 -19.95 10.67 -9.06
N VAL A 40 -19.18 11.18 -10.03
CA VAL A 40 -17.72 11.08 -10.02
C VAL A 40 -17.13 11.82 -8.82
N ALA A 41 -17.63 13.02 -8.50
CA ALA A 41 -17.18 13.78 -7.34
C ALA A 41 -17.47 13.05 -6.01
N VAL A 42 -18.63 12.39 -5.89
CA VAL A 42 -18.98 11.58 -4.71
C VAL A 42 -18.04 10.38 -4.59
N VAL A 43 -17.82 9.63 -5.67
CA VAL A 43 -16.90 8.48 -5.67
C VAL A 43 -15.48 8.93 -5.31
N PHE A 44 -15.01 10.03 -5.90
CA PHE A 44 -13.71 10.61 -5.57
C PHE A 44 -13.63 11.03 -4.09
N GLY A 45 -14.69 11.66 -3.56
CA GLY A 45 -14.78 12.02 -2.15
C GLY A 45 -14.70 10.82 -1.21
N ILE A 46 -15.32 9.70 -1.56
CA ILE A 46 -15.24 8.44 -0.78
C ILE A 46 -13.84 7.85 -0.82
N ILE A 47 -13.18 7.86 -1.98
CA ILE A 47 -11.80 7.37 -2.09
C ILE A 47 -10.86 8.24 -1.24
N MET A 48 -10.97 9.56 -1.36
CA MET A 48 -10.16 10.50 -0.60
C MET A 48 -10.40 10.40 0.90
N SER A 49 -11.64 10.24 1.35
CA SER A 49 -11.93 10.04 2.78
C SER A 49 -11.33 8.73 3.30
N GLY A 50 -11.35 7.67 2.48
CA GLY A 50 -10.65 6.42 2.78
C GLY A 50 -9.14 6.62 2.97
N PHE A 51 -8.48 7.33 2.05
CA PHE A 51 -7.05 7.64 2.17
C PHE A 51 -6.73 8.48 3.42
N ILE A 52 -7.52 9.53 3.69
CA ILE A 52 -7.34 10.37 4.88
C ILE A 52 -7.51 9.53 6.15
N SER A 53 -8.56 8.71 6.21
CA SER A 53 -8.80 7.82 7.35
C SER A 53 -7.63 6.86 7.57
N ALA A 54 -7.13 6.22 6.50
CA ALA A 54 -6.00 5.31 6.58
C ALA A 54 -4.73 6.02 7.07
N TYR A 55 -4.45 7.21 6.56
CA TYR A 55 -3.33 8.03 6.99
C TYR A 55 -3.41 8.41 8.48
N THR A 56 -4.58 8.86 8.95
CA THR A 56 -4.77 9.21 10.36
C THR A 56 -4.60 8.02 11.30
N VAL A 57 -5.08 6.84 10.89
CA VAL A 57 -4.91 5.61 11.66
C VAL A 57 -3.43 5.23 11.69
N TYR A 58 -2.75 5.25 10.54
CA TYR A 58 -1.31 4.99 10.45
C TYR A 58 -0.51 5.91 11.38
N GLU A 59 -0.77 7.22 11.34
CA GLU A 59 -0.07 8.18 12.19
C GLU A 59 -0.29 7.90 13.69
N SER A 60 -1.53 7.55 14.06
CA SER A 60 -1.85 7.23 15.46
C SER A 60 -1.08 6.01 15.99
N PHE A 61 -0.88 4.98 15.15
CA PHE A 61 -0.07 3.82 15.52
C PHE A 61 1.43 4.13 15.49
N ALA A 62 1.89 4.86 14.47
CA ALA A 62 3.29 5.20 14.30
C ALA A 62 3.85 5.99 15.49
N GLN A 63 3.05 6.89 16.08
CA GLN A 63 3.43 7.66 17.27
C GLN A 63 3.53 6.83 18.55
N GLN A 64 2.94 5.63 18.57
CA GLN A 64 2.95 4.72 19.71
C GLN A 64 4.04 3.64 19.60
N LEU A 65 4.78 3.60 18.48
CA LEU A 65 5.83 2.61 18.30
C LEU A 65 6.99 2.88 19.28
N PRO A 66 7.50 1.83 19.96
CA PRO A 66 8.72 1.97 20.75
C PRO A 66 9.90 2.34 19.85
N ASP A 67 10.94 2.90 20.47
CA ASP A 67 12.19 3.21 19.78
C ASP A 67 12.75 1.92 19.13
N PRO A 68 13.14 1.93 17.83
CA PRO A 68 13.72 0.78 17.16
C PRO A 68 14.89 0.14 17.91
N THR A 69 15.67 0.95 18.65
CA THR A 69 16.80 0.47 19.47
C THR A 69 16.38 -0.51 20.57
N ALA A 70 15.11 -0.48 21.00
CA ALA A 70 14.59 -1.45 21.97
C ALA A 70 14.62 -2.88 21.42
N ILE A 71 14.50 -3.07 20.09
CA ILE A 71 14.59 -4.39 19.46
C ILE A 71 16.02 -4.94 19.57
N GLU A 72 17.02 -4.08 19.35
CA GLU A 72 18.44 -4.46 19.49
C GLU A 72 18.75 -4.87 20.94
N THR A 73 18.33 -4.05 21.92
CA THR A 73 18.54 -4.36 23.34
C THR A 73 17.86 -5.66 23.77
N GLU A 74 16.59 -5.88 23.40
CA GLU A 74 15.88 -7.12 23.73
C GLU A 74 16.52 -8.36 23.08
N GLN A 75 17.11 -8.22 21.90
CA GLN A 75 17.77 -9.34 21.20
C GLN A 75 19.16 -9.63 21.74
N GLU A 76 19.90 -8.61 22.18
CA GLU A 76 21.20 -8.77 22.83
C GLU A 76 21.08 -9.35 24.24
N ASP A 77 20.06 -8.93 25.01
CA ASP A 77 19.87 -9.37 26.38
C ASP A 77 19.32 -10.80 26.49
N PHE A 78 18.71 -11.32 25.42
CA PHE A 78 18.10 -12.65 25.43
C PHE A 78 19.06 -13.73 24.91
N GLU A 79 19.95 -14.19 25.81
CA GLU A 79 20.84 -15.33 25.57
C GLU A 79 20.45 -16.58 26.37
N THR A 80 20.81 -17.74 25.83
CA THR A 80 20.69 -19.02 26.54
C THR A 80 21.60 -19.02 27.77
N THR A 81 21.06 -19.40 28.92
CA THR A 81 21.86 -19.45 30.14
C THR A 81 22.80 -20.65 30.09
N LYS A 82 24.11 -20.39 30.06
CA LYS A 82 25.17 -21.40 29.99
C LYS A 82 25.78 -21.64 31.37
N ILE A 83 25.77 -22.89 31.83
CA ILE A 83 26.39 -23.33 33.08
C ILE A 83 27.73 -23.96 32.76
N TYR A 84 28.80 -23.37 33.28
CA TYR A 84 30.17 -23.86 33.13
C TYR A 84 30.68 -24.53 34.41
N ASP A 85 31.75 -25.31 34.28
CA ASP A 85 32.50 -25.83 35.41
C ASP A 85 33.22 -24.72 36.19
N ARG A 86 33.89 -25.07 37.30
CA ARG A 86 34.60 -24.10 38.16
C ARG A 86 35.70 -23.31 37.43
N THR A 87 36.17 -23.80 36.28
CA THR A 87 37.22 -23.14 35.50
C THR A 87 36.64 -22.15 34.49
N GLY A 88 35.34 -22.22 34.21
CA GLY A 88 34.65 -21.42 33.21
C GLY A 88 34.90 -21.89 31.77
N GLN A 89 35.64 -22.99 31.55
CA GLN A 89 36.02 -23.45 30.21
C GLN A 89 35.15 -24.60 29.69
N VAL A 90 34.68 -25.47 30.58
CA VAL A 90 33.87 -26.63 30.18
C VAL A 90 32.41 -26.29 30.38
N LEU A 91 31.66 -26.24 29.28
CA LEU A 91 30.20 -26.12 29.29
C LEU A 91 29.60 -27.42 29.83
N LEU A 92 28.83 -27.31 30.92
CA LEU A 92 28.18 -28.44 31.58
C LEU A 92 26.71 -28.57 31.17
N TYR A 93 26.02 -27.44 31.00
CA TYR A 93 24.60 -27.43 30.70
C TYR A 93 24.14 -26.11 30.07
N GLU A 94 23.10 -26.16 29.25
CA GLU A 94 22.44 -24.99 28.66
C GLU A 94 20.96 -25.00 29.06
N LEU A 95 20.51 -23.90 29.65
CA LEU A 95 19.11 -23.64 29.96
C LEU A 95 18.55 -22.70 28.90
N PHE A 96 17.77 -23.25 27.98
CA PHE A 96 17.04 -22.49 26.98
C PHE A 96 15.57 -22.31 27.39
N ASP A 97 14.99 -21.17 27.02
CA ASP A 97 13.58 -20.87 27.24
C ASP A 97 12.74 -21.72 26.26
N PRO A 98 11.77 -22.53 26.73
CA PRO A 98 10.95 -23.37 25.86
C PRO A 98 10.08 -22.59 24.87
N PHE A 99 9.82 -21.30 25.11
CA PHE A 99 9.03 -20.43 24.24
C PHE A 99 9.89 -19.62 23.26
N ARG A 100 11.16 -19.36 23.58
CA ARG A 100 12.05 -18.51 22.78
C ARG A 100 13.20 -19.25 22.11
N GLY A 101 13.45 -20.49 22.52
CA GLY A 101 14.41 -21.42 21.92
C GLY A 101 15.85 -21.24 22.42
N ASP A 102 16.75 -21.99 21.80
CA ASP A 102 18.20 -21.87 21.97
C ASP A 102 18.71 -20.71 21.11
N ARG A 103 19.36 -19.75 21.76
CA ARG A 103 19.92 -18.54 21.16
C ARG A 103 21.28 -18.22 21.76
N SER A 104 22.23 -17.89 20.87
CA SER A 104 23.50 -17.27 21.19
C SER A 104 23.63 -16.03 20.31
N TYR A 105 23.88 -14.87 20.90
CA TYR A 105 24.07 -13.66 20.12
C TYR A 105 25.42 -13.72 19.40
N VAL A 106 25.42 -13.34 18.13
CA VAL A 106 26.63 -13.25 17.31
C VAL A 106 26.60 -11.90 16.63
N PRO A 107 27.58 -11.01 16.87
CA PRO A 107 27.68 -9.74 16.17
C PRO A 107 27.70 -9.94 14.66
N LEU A 108 27.03 -9.05 13.91
CA LEU A 108 26.93 -9.18 12.45
C LEU A 108 28.30 -9.20 11.74
N GLU A 109 29.30 -8.56 12.34
CA GLU A 109 30.68 -8.53 11.85
C GLU A 109 31.41 -9.88 11.95
N ASP A 110 31.00 -10.73 12.91
CA ASP A 110 31.54 -12.09 13.07
C ASP A 110 30.89 -13.10 12.11
N ILE A 111 29.78 -12.71 11.47
CA ILE A 111 29.08 -13.56 10.50
C ILE A 111 29.78 -13.46 9.14
N PRO A 112 30.22 -14.59 8.56
CA PRO A 112 30.84 -14.59 7.24
C PRO A 112 29.96 -13.94 6.18
N GLU A 113 30.57 -13.12 5.31
CA GLU A 113 29.85 -12.34 4.30
C GLU A 113 28.98 -13.22 3.39
N PHE A 114 29.49 -14.37 2.96
CA PHE A 114 28.73 -15.32 2.13
C PHE A 114 27.46 -15.85 2.81
N CYS A 115 27.44 -16.00 4.13
CA CYS A 115 26.25 -16.41 4.88
C CYS A 115 25.19 -15.30 4.86
N ARG A 116 25.63 -14.05 5.04
CA ARG A 116 24.75 -12.88 5.00
C ARG A 116 24.14 -12.71 3.60
N GLU A 117 24.97 -12.76 2.57
CA GLU A 117 24.52 -12.62 1.19
C GLU A 117 23.59 -13.76 0.76
N ALA A 118 23.92 -15.02 1.09
CA ALA A 118 23.07 -16.16 0.76
C ALA A 118 21.68 -16.04 1.40
N THR A 119 21.62 -15.63 2.67
CA THR A 119 20.36 -15.40 3.39
C THR A 119 19.54 -14.31 2.71
N ILE A 120 20.17 -13.17 2.40
CA ILE A 120 19.50 -12.05 1.71
C ILE A 120 18.97 -12.49 0.35
N ILE A 121 19.75 -13.20 -0.46
CA ILE A 121 19.31 -13.64 -1.80
C ILE A 121 18.15 -14.66 -1.73
N LEU A 122 18.10 -15.50 -0.70
CA LEU A 122 17.05 -16.51 -0.54
C LEU A 122 15.76 -15.93 0.05
N GLU A 123 15.86 -15.11 1.09
CA GLU A 123 14.72 -14.62 1.88
C GLU A 123 14.19 -13.25 1.39
N ASP A 124 15.08 -12.32 1.05
CA ASP A 124 14.70 -10.96 0.63
C ASP A 124 15.74 -10.33 -0.30
N LYS A 125 15.64 -10.66 -1.59
CA LYS A 125 16.59 -10.19 -2.63
C LYS A 125 16.70 -8.67 -2.72
N SER A 126 15.65 -7.98 -2.29
CA SER A 126 15.53 -6.53 -2.37
C SER A 126 15.90 -5.83 -1.07
N PHE A 127 16.37 -6.56 -0.05
CA PHE A 127 16.53 -6.10 1.34
C PHE A 127 17.14 -4.70 1.48
N TYR A 128 18.26 -4.42 0.79
CA TYR A 128 18.95 -3.14 0.90
C TYR A 128 18.27 -1.96 0.19
N GLN A 129 17.25 -2.21 -0.61
CA GLN A 129 16.59 -1.23 -1.47
C GLN A 129 15.11 -1.07 -1.13
N ASN A 130 14.50 -2.09 -0.51
CA ASN A 130 13.08 -2.10 -0.21
C ASN A 130 12.76 -1.25 1.04
N PRO A 131 11.52 -0.74 1.15
CA PRO A 131 11.09 0.07 2.30
C PRO A 131 10.72 -0.77 3.54
N GLY A 132 11.30 -1.96 3.71
CA GLY A 132 10.97 -2.93 4.77
C GLY A 132 9.89 -3.95 4.38
N PHE A 133 9.41 -3.94 3.14
CA PHE A 133 8.52 -4.95 2.58
C PHE A 133 8.81 -5.13 1.09
N ASP A 134 8.56 -6.34 0.55
CA ASP A 134 8.77 -6.66 -0.86
C ASP A 134 7.45 -6.50 -1.67
N PRO A 135 7.23 -5.39 -2.39
CA PRO A 135 6.01 -5.18 -3.15
C PRO A 135 5.88 -6.15 -4.33
N GLU A 136 7.01 -6.53 -4.93
CA GLU A 136 7.05 -7.49 -6.04
C GLU A 136 6.70 -8.89 -5.53
N GLY A 137 7.28 -9.30 -4.40
CA GLY A 137 6.97 -10.55 -3.70
C GLY A 137 5.50 -10.66 -3.32
N ILE A 138 4.91 -9.59 -2.76
CA ILE A 138 3.48 -9.52 -2.44
C ILE A 138 2.62 -9.66 -3.70
N GLY A 139 2.93 -8.91 -4.77
CA GLY A 139 2.19 -8.97 -6.03
C GLY A 139 2.26 -10.36 -6.68
N ARG A 140 3.45 -10.98 -6.68
CA ARG A 140 3.66 -12.33 -7.18
C ARG A 140 2.88 -13.35 -6.37
N ALA A 141 2.95 -13.29 -5.03
CA ALA A 141 2.23 -14.21 -4.15
C ALA A 141 0.71 -14.08 -4.33
N PHE A 142 0.18 -12.87 -4.42
CA PHE A 142 -1.24 -12.62 -4.68
C PHE A 142 -1.68 -13.23 -6.02
N TYR A 143 -0.92 -13.00 -7.09
CA TYR A 143 -1.22 -13.55 -8.41
C TYR A 143 -1.20 -15.09 -8.43
N GLN A 144 -0.22 -15.71 -7.77
CA GLN A 144 -0.11 -17.16 -7.68
C GLN A 144 -1.26 -17.78 -6.87
N ASN A 145 -1.64 -17.14 -5.76
CA ASN A 145 -2.77 -17.57 -4.94
C ASN A 145 -4.09 -17.53 -5.74
N LEU A 146 -4.31 -16.50 -6.57
CA LEU A 146 -5.49 -16.43 -7.44
C LEU A 146 -5.53 -17.53 -8.51
N ARG A 147 -4.36 -18.02 -8.95
CA ARG A 147 -4.26 -19.13 -9.91
C ARG A 147 -4.35 -20.51 -9.27
N GLY A 148 -4.56 -20.59 -7.95
CA GLY A 148 -4.53 -21.85 -7.20
C GLY A 148 -3.16 -22.52 -7.22
N GLY A 149 -2.09 -21.73 -7.41
CA GLY A 149 -0.71 -22.21 -7.34
C GLY A 149 -0.29 -22.55 -5.92
N GLN A 150 0.94 -23.05 -5.76
CA GLN A 150 1.55 -23.20 -4.44
C GLN A 150 1.70 -21.84 -3.77
N ILE A 151 1.45 -21.81 -2.45
CA ILE A 151 1.69 -20.63 -1.62
C ILE A 151 3.17 -20.26 -1.75
N GLN A 152 3.44 -19.06 -2.26
CA GLN A 152 4.79 -18.53 -2.33
C GLN A 152 5.04 -17.59 -1.14
N GLY A 153 6.22 -17.73 -0.53
CA GLY A 153 6.74 -16.73 0.40
C GLY A 153 7.00 -15.40 -0.32
N GLY A 154 6.67 -14.30 0.34
CA GLY A 154 6.90 -12.94 -0.13
C GLY A 154 7.15 -11.96 1.01
N SER A 155 7.53 -12.47 2.18
CA SER A 155 7.80 -11.65 3.36
C SER A 155 9.26 -11.21 3.38
N SER A 156 9.49 -9.92 3.58
CA SER A 156 10.83 -9.35 3.76
C SER A 156 11.44 -9.78 5.10
N ILE A 157 12.77 -9.70 5.20
CA ILE A 157 13.47 -9.95 6.48
C ILE A 157 12.93 -9.02 7.58
N THR A 158 12.63 -7.76 7.26
CA THR A 158 12.03 -6.80 8.22
C THR A 158 10.64 -7.24 8.70
N GLN A 159 9.80 -7.81 7.83
CA GLN A 159 8.50 -8.35 8.24
C GLN A 159 8.65 -9.58 9.13
N GLN A 160 9.62 -10.45 8.81
CA GLN A 160 9.90 -11.64 9.61
C GLN A 160 10.42 -11.28 11.00
N LEU A 161 11.19 -10.18 11.12
CA LEU A 161 11.70 -9.68 12.40
C LEU A 161 10.59 -9.19 13.34
N ILE A 162 9.53 -8.56 12.79
CA ILE A 162 8.46 -7.93 13.58
C ILE A 162 7.34 -8.92 13.97
N LYS A 163 7.19 -10.01 13.22
CA LYS A 163 6.08 -10.98 13.37
C LYS A 163 6.16 -11.78 14.67
#